data_AF-A0A967G8I3-F1
#
_entry.id   AF-A0A967G8I3-F1
#
_cell.length_a   1.000
_cell.length_b   1.000
_cell.length_c   1.000
_cell.angle_alpha   90.00
_cell.angle_beta   90.00
_cell.angle_gamma   90.00
#
_symmetry.space_group_name_H-M   'P 1'
#
loop_
_entity.id
_entity.type
_entity.pdbx_description
1 polymer ?
#
loop_
_entity_poly.entity_id
_entity_poly.type
_entity_poly.pdbx_seq_one_letter_code
_entity_poly.pdbx_strand_id
1 'polypeptide(L)'
;DVHGEIYVLFNGRIAARGTYEPLEPRALSVMEEFVRTLMRKNTTSSIYQIWVRGLIHKMDIHLTDIPPEYKDLQNDMEFNPDDMKRLFEFGYNRSVNGQAWWTQPAVENYQELIRR
;
A
#
# COMPACT_ATOMS: atom_id res chain seq x y z
N ASP A 1 -21.06 -0.45 23.26
CA ASP A 1 -19.88 -0.97 22.57
C ASP A 1 -19.26 0.11 21.71
N VAL A 2 -17.94 0.27 21.81
CA VAL A 2 -17.16 1.11 20.89
C VAL A 2 -16.57 0.16 19.85
N HIS A 3 -16.97 0.30 18.60
CA HIS A 3 -16.41 -0.44 17.48
C HIS A 3 -15.26 0.37 16.87
N GLY A 4 -14.09 -0.25 16.73
CA GLY A 4 -12.89 0.41 16.22
C GLY A 4 -12.77 0.25 14.71
N GLU A 5 -12.36 1.32 14.03
CA GLU A 5 -12.06 1.30 12.59
C GLU A 5 -10.63 1.81 12.36
N ILE A 6 -9.92 1.18 11.42
CA ILE A 6 -8.57 1.57 11.00
C ILE A 6 -8.61 1.94 9.52
N TYR A 7 -8.11 3.14 9.21
CA TYR A 7 -7.95 3.64 7.85
C TYR A 7 -6.46 3.77 7.52
N VAL A 8 -6.02 3.06 6.48
CA VAL A 8 -4.63 3.05 6.00
C VAL A 8 -4.59 3.55 4.56
N LEU A 9 -3.95 4.71 4.36
CA LEU A 9 -3.56 5.20 3.05
C LEU A 9 -2.09 4.87 2.80
N PHE A 10 -1.82 4.07 1.78
CA PHE A 10 -0.46 3.80 1.33
C PHE A 10 -0.22 4.40 -0.05
N ASN A 11 0.70 5.36 -0.12
CA ASN A 11 1.11 6.02 -1.36
C ASN A 11 2.15 5.19 -2.11
N GLY A 12 1.77 3.98 -2.49
CA GLY A 12 2.61 3.04 -3.22
C GLY A 12 1.77 1.85 -3.66
N ARG A 13 2.44 0.82 -4.20
CA ARG A 13 1.78 -0.43 -4.60
C ARG A 13 2.10 -1.55 -3.64
N ILE A 14 1.11 -2.09 -2.93
CA ILE A 14 1.34 -3.21 -2.00
C ILE A 14 1.61 -4.48 -2.79
N ALA A 15 0.85 -4.67 -3.87
CA ALA A 15 0.96 -5.84 -4.74
C ALA A 15 2.16 -5.80 -5.70
N ALA A 16 2.92 -4.70 -5.74
CA ALA A 16 4.17 -4.73 -6.48
C ALA A 16 5.02 -5.85 -5.87
N ARG A 17 5.34 -6.86 -6.67
CA ARG A 17 6.50 -7.72 -6.45
C ARG A 17 7.63 -7.01 -7.18
N GLY A 18 8.74 -6.74 -6.51
CA GLY A 18 9.86 -6.05 -7.16
C GLY A 18 10.19 -6.80 -8.44
N THR A 19 10.04 -6.16 -9.58
CA THR A 19 10.57 -6.68 -10.82
C THR A 19 12.09 -6.63 -10.65
N TYR A 20 12.76 -7.76 -10.85
CA TYR A 20 14.21 -7.78 -10.82
C TYR A 20 14.71 -6.93 -11.98
N GLU A 21 15.27 -5.76 -11.66
CA GLU A 21 15.94 -4.88 -12.62
C GLU A 21 17.44 -4.92 -12.35
N PRO A 22 18.26 -5.37 -13.32
CA PRO A 22 19.71 -5.36 -13.17
C PRO A 22 20.20 -3.94 -12.90
N LEU A 23 20.85 -3.74 -11.74
CA LEU A 23 21.47 -2.46 -11.39
C LEU A 23 22.81 -2.29 -12.11
N GLU A 24 23.17 -1.04 -12.42
CA GLU A 24 24.55 -0.73 -12.75
C GLU A 24 25.46 -1.06 -11.55
N PRO A 25 26.64 -1.67 -11.76
CA PRO A 25 27.57 -2.03 -10.70
C PRO A 25 28.34 -0.79 -10.18
N ARG A 26 27.62 0.22 -9.70
CA ARG A 26 28.15 1.45 -9.11
C ARG A 26 27.66 1.57 -7.67
N ALA A 27 28.55 1.95 -6.77
CA ALA A 27 28.25 2.01 -5.33
C ALA A 27 27.01 2.87 -5.00
N LEU A 28 26.84 4.00 -5.69
CA LEU A 28 25.67 4.88 -5.51
C LEU A 28 24.36 4.20 -5.92
N SER A 29 24.32 3.55 -7.09
CA SER A 29 23.15 2.83 -7.58
C SER A 29 22.76 1.66 -6.67
N VAL A 30 23.75 0.96 -6.10
CA VAL A 30 23.52 -0.11 -5.13
C VAL A 30 22.96 0.43 -3.81
N MET A 31 23.50 1.54 -3.30
CA MET A 31 22.97 2.17 -2.08
C MET A 31 21.55 2.68 -2.27
N GLU A 32 21.26 3.27 -3.44
CA GLU A 32 19.94 3.75 -3.78
C GLU A 32 18.89 2.62 -3.74
N GLU A 33 19.18 1.50 -4.41
CA GLU A 33 18.28 0.35 -4.40
C GLU A 33 18.18 -0.30 -3.02
N PHE A 34 19.27 -0.35 -2.26
CA PHE A 34 19.23 -0.81 -0.87
C PHE A 34 18.25 0.01 -0.03
N VAL A 35 18.31 1.34 -0.11
CA VAL A 35 17.40 2.24 0.61
C VAL A 35 15.95 2.02 0.17
N ARG A 36 15.70 1.92 -1.15
CA ARG A 36 14.36 1.65 -1.71
C ARG A 36 13.80 0.33 -1.19
N THR A 37 14.58 -0.74 -1.29
CA THR A 37 14.20 -2.06 -0.82
C THR A 37 13.94 -2.07 0.69
N LEU A 38 14.79 -1.41 1.48
CA LEU A 38 14.61 -1.30 2.93
C LEU A 38 13.33 -0.55 3.28
N MET A 39 13.09 0.61 2.67
CA MET A 39 11.88 1.41 2.89
C MET A 39 10.61 0.64 2.54
N ARG A 40 10.63 -0.07 1.41
CA ARG A 40 9.53 -0.92 0.97
C ARG A 40 9.27 -2.07 1.96
N LYS A 41 10.32 -2.78 2.37
CA LYS A 41 10.21 -3.89 3.34
C LYS A 41 9.66 -3.42 4.68
N ASN A 42 10.18 -2.30 5.19
CA ASN A 42 9.69 -1.71 6.44
C ASN A 42 8.22 -1.33 6.32
N THR A 43 7.83 -0.65 5.24
CA THR A 43 6.44 -0.22 5.04
C THR A 43 5.48 -1.39 4.91
N THR A 44 5.82 -2.41 4.11
CA THR A 44 5.00 -3.63 3.99
C THR A 44 4.89 -4.35 5.34
N SER A 45 5.97 -4.41 6.13
CA SER A 45 5.93 -4.99 7.48
C SER A 45 5.00 -4.20 8.41
N SER A 46 5.07 -2.87 8.39
CA SER A 46 4.19 -2.01 9.20
C SER A 46 2.72 -2.19 8.83
N ILE A 47 2.38 -2.21 7.54
CA ILE A 47 1.00 -2.46 7.07
C ILE A 47 0.51 -3.83 7.56
N TYR A 48 1.34 -4.87 7.45
CA TYR A 48 1.00 -6.20 7.95
C TYR A 48 0.78 -6.21 9.48
N GLN A 49 1.62 -5.50 10.24
CA GLN A 49 1.46 -5.41 11.69
C GLN A 49 0.18 -4.66 12.08
N ILE A 50 -0.16 -3.57 11.38
CA ILE A 50 -1.42 -2.84 11.56
C ILE A 50 -2.60 -3.78 11.30
N TRP A 51 -2.53 -4.53 10.19
CA TRP A 51 -3.56 -5.51 9.82
C TRP A 51 -3.78 -6.56 10.92
N VAL A 52 -2.71 -7.24 11.35
CA VAL A 52 -2.78 -8.28 12.38
C VAL A 52 -3.31 -7.73 13.71
N ARG A 53 -2.84 -6.54 14.12
CA ARG A 53 -3.33 -5.90 15.36
C ARG A 53 -4.80 -5.52 15.25
N GLY A 54 -5.25 -4.99 14.11
CA GLY A 54 -6.66 -4.69 13.86
C GLY A 54 -7.54 -5.93 14.00
N LEU A 55 -7.11 -7.05 13.41
CA LEU A 55 -7.84 -8.32 13.53
C LEU A 55 -7.90 -8.85 14.96
N ILE A 56 -6.79 -8.80 15.71
CA ILE A 56 -6.76 -9.21 17.14
C ILE A 56 -7.74 -8.39 17.98
N HIS A 57 -7.88 -7.11 17.66
CA HIS A 57 -8.78 -6.19 18.35
C HIS A 57 -10.18 -6.11 17.74
N LYS A 58 -10.53 -6.99 16.78
CA LYS A 58 -11.83 -7.04 16.10
C LYS A 58 -12.25 -5.68 15.55
N MET A 59 -11.33 -5.02 14.84
CA MET A 59 -11.58 -3.74 14.19
C MET A 59 -11.88 -3.94 12.70
N ASP A 60 -12.70 -3.07 12.13
CA ASP A 60 -12.85 -2.98 10.68
C ASP A 60 -11.60 -2.31 10.10
N ILE A 61 -11.09 -2.87 9.01
CA ILE A 61 -9.86 -2.41 8.38
C ILE A 61 -10.18 -1.94 6.97
N HIS A 62 -9.85 -0.68 6.69
CA HIS A 62 -9.96 -0.04 5.39
C HIS A 62 -8.56 0.34 4.92
N LEU A 63 -8.15 -0.24 3.81
CA LEU A 63 -6.82 -0.06 3.23
C LEU A 63 -6.97 0.43 1.80
N THR A 64 -6.15 1.40 1.39
CA THR A 64 -6.04 1.79 0.00
C THR A 64 -4.58 1.94 -0.40
N ASP A 65 -4.31 1.59 -1.65
CA ASP A 65 -3.03 1.71 -2.31
C ASP A 65 -3.21 2.18 -3.76
N ILE A 66 -2.09 2.45 -4.42
CA ILE A 66 -2.09 2.71 -5.86
C ILE A 66 -2.34 1.38 -6.55
N PRO A 67 -3.47 1.21 -7.26
CA PRO A 67 -3.86 -0.09 -7.74
C PRO A 67 -3.20 -0.34 -9.11
N PRO A 68 -3.15 -1.60 -9.58
CA PRO A 68 -2.46 -1.95 -10.83
C PRO A 68 -3.00 -1.24 -12.08
N GLU A 69 -4.25 -0.75 -12.06
CA GLU A 69 -4.88 -0.07 -13.18
C GLU A 69 -4.30 1.33 -13.43
N TYR A 70 -3.68 1.96 -12.42
CA TYR A 70 -2.96 3.22 -12.61
C TYR A 70 -1.66 2.94 -13.35
N LYS A 71 -1.58 3.26 -14.65
CA LYS A 71 -0.37 3.02 -15.47
C LYS A 71 0.68 4.10 -15.25
N ASP A 72 1.93 3.78 -15.62
CA ASP A 72 3.03 4.74 -15.70
C ASP A 72 3.29 5.49 -14.38
N LEU A 73 3.26 4.76 -13.27
CA LEU A 73 3.70 5.28 -11.98
C LEU A 73 5.20 5.58 -12.09
N GLN A 74 5.56 6.87 -12.04
CA GLN A 74 6.95 7.30 -12.07
C GLN A 74 7.72 6.82 -10.84
N ASN A 75 9.04 6.87 -10.97
CA ASN A 75 9.99 6.54 -9.92
C ASN A 75 9.73 7.35 -8.63
N ASP A 76 9.62 6.62 -7.53
CA ASP A 76 9.26 7.07 -6.18
C ASP A 76 10.16 8.17 -5.58
N MET A 77 11.33 8.45 -6.17
CA MET A 77 12.28 9.44 -5.64
C MET A 77 12.33 10.76 -6.41
N GLU A 78 11.55 10.90 -7.48
CA GLU A 78 11.43 12.16 -8.21
C GLU A 78 10.02 12.74 -8.09
N PHE A 79 9.94 14.03 -7.75
CA PHE A 79 8.66 14.74 -7.71
C PHE A 79 8.35 15.34 -9.08
N ASN A 80 7.44 14.72 -9.82
CA ASN A 80 6.89 15.28 -11.06
C ASN A 80 5.50 15.89 -10.79
N PRO A 81 5.33 17.23 -10.90
CA PRO A 81 4.05 17.89 -10.60
C PRO A 81 2.86 17.38 -11.42
N ASP A 82 3.07 17.10 -12.71
CA ASP A 82 2.01 16.63 -13.60
C ASP A 82 1.55 15.23 -13.19
N ASP A 83 2.50 14.35 -12.84
CA ASP A 83 2.18 12.99 -12.40
C ASP A 83 1.52 12.96 -11.03
N MET A 84 1.93 13.84 -10.11
CA MET A 84 1.28 13.98 -8.81
C MET A 84 -0.16 14.46 -8.95
N LYS A 85 -0.41 15.38 -9.89
CA LYS A 85 -1.78 15.82 -10.21
C LYS A 85 -2.62 14.69 -10.78
N ARG A 86 -2.09 13.93 -11.75
CA ARG A 86 -2.79 12.75 -12.33
C ARG A 86 -3.11 11.71 -11.25
N LEU A 87 -2.15 11.44 -10.36
CA LEU A 87 -2.33 10.48 -9.27
C LEU A 87 -3.39 10.95 -8.26
N PHE A 88 -3.39 12.24 -7.92
CA PHE A 88 -4.42 12.84 -7.06
C PHE A 88 -5.81 12.72 -7.69
N GLU A 89 -5.98 13.12 -8.95
CA GLU A 89 -7.25 13.04 -9.67
C GLU A 89 -7.76 11.59 -9.75
N PHE A 90 -6.86 10.65 -10.00
CA PHE A 90 -7.18 9.22 -10.01
C PHE A 90 -7.70 8.74 -8.64
N GLY A 91 -6.99 9.06 -7.55
CA GLY A 91 -7.40 8.70 -6.19
C GLY A 91 -8.71 9.37 -5.76
N TYR A 92 -8.88 10.65 -6.09
CA TYR A 92 -10.10 11.41 -5.83
C TYR A 92 -11.31 10.77 -6.52
N ASN A 93 -11.20 10.49 -7.82
CA ASN A 93 -12.26 9.85 -8.60
C ASN A 93 -12.63 8.47 -8.04
N ARG A 94 -11.66 7.65 -7.63
CA ARG A 94 -11.96 6.37 -6.97
C ARG A 94 -12.71 6.56 -5.66
N SER A 95 -12.33 7.57 -4.88
CA SER A 95 -12.92 7.85 -3.57
C SER A 95 -14.38 8.29 -3.68
N VAL A 96 -14.68 9.26 -4.54
CA VAL A 96 -16.07 9.73 -4.73
C VAL A 96 -16.99 8.67 -5.33
N ASN A 97 -16.44 7.68 -6.04
CA ASN A 97 -17.18 6.54 -6.60
C ASN A 97 -17.25 5.31 -5.67
N GLY A 98 -16.75 5.40 -4.42
CA GLY A 98 -16.80 4.29 -3.46
C GLY A 98 -15.84 3.13 -3.75
N GLN A 99 -14.83 3.35 -4.60
CA GLN A 99 -13.86 2.34 -5.06
C GLN A 99 -12.48 2.51 -4.42
N ALA A 100 -12.36 3.36 -3.39
CA ALA A 100 -11.09 3.62 -2.72
C ALA A 100 -10.62 2.44 -1.88
N TRP A 101 -11.53 1.77 -1.16
CA TRP A 101 -11.16 0.92 -0.05
C TRP A 101 -11.20 -0.56 -0.36
N TRP A 102 -10.11 -1.24 -0.07
CA TRP A 102 -10.09 -2.66 0.26
C TRP A 102 -10.54 -2.79 1.72
N THR A 103 -11.65 -3.48 1.96
CA THR A 103 -12.25 -3.58 3.31
C THR A 103 -12.20 -5.00 3.82
N GLN A 104 -11.78 -5.15 5.08
CA GLN A 104 -11.90 -6.39 5.85
C GLN A 104 -12.72 -6.11 7.10
N PRO A 105 -13.92 -6.69 7.21
CA PRO A 105 -14.71 -6.56 8.42
C PRO A 105 -14.01 -7.24 9.59
N ALA A 106 -14.32 -6.80 10.81
CA ALA A 106 -13.94 -7.47 12.04
C ALA A 106 -14.29 -8.96 11.98
N VAL A 107 -13.34 -9.81 12.35
CA VAL A 107 -13.51 -11.27 12.37
C VAL A 107 -13.50 -11.78 13.80
N GLU A 108 -14.33 -12.78 14.05
CA GLU A 108 -14.35 -13.45 15.36
C GLU A 108 -13.17 -14.41 15.53
N ASN A 109 -12.68 -14.99 14.43
CA ASN A 109 -11.54 -15.90 14.45
C ASN A 109 -10.82 -15.98 13.08
N TYR A 110 -9.61 -16.54 13.08
CA TYR A 110 -8.76 -16.63 11.88
C TYR A 110 -9.33 -17.55 10.78
N GLN A 111 -10.21 -18.51 11.11
CA GLN A 111 -10.76 -19.44 10.13
C GLN A 111 -11.68 -18.72 9.14
N GLU A 112 -12.29 -17.60 9.55
CA GLU A 112 -13.10 -16.77 8.67
C GLU A 112 -12.29 -16.19 7.51
N LEU A 113 -11.01 -15.86 7.75
CA LEU A 113 -10.10 -15.31 6.74
C LEU A 113 -9.66 -16.36 5.69
N ILE A 114 -9.69 -17.64 6.04
CA ILE A 114 -9.26 -18.74 5.15
C ILE A 114 -10.41 -19.18 4.22
N ARG A 115 -11.67 -18.96 4.63
CA ARG A 115 -12.86 -19.42 3.89
C ARG A 115 -13.33 -18.48 2.79
N ARG A 116 -12.82 -17.24 2.75
CA ARG A 116 -13.12 -16.23 1.72
C ARG A 116 -12.05 -16.23 0.64
#